data_AF-A0AB37KF73-F1
#
_entry.id   AF-A0AB37KF73-F1
#
_cell.length_a   1.000
_cell.length_b   1.000
_cell.length_c   1.000
_cell.angle_alpha   90.00
_cell.angle_beta   90.00
_cell.angle_gamma   90.00
#
_symmetry.space_group_name_H-M   'P 1'
#
loop_
_entity.id
_entity.type
_entity.pdbx_description
1 polymer ?
#
loop_
_entity_poly.entity_id
_entity_poly.type
_entity_poly.pdbx_seq_one_letter_code
_entity_poly.pdbx_strand_id
1 'polypeptide(L)'
;MDIIQKGEIMKEMFKYMENTCDQSVKHLCIIYIILLIVQCTLGLMNPNSDALVYYFLMAIGFIAVNRIHVHRLNSLIKDGAINRIRLIPMNRKSFLHSELLFTGVSYALLIVVQQLVIAVLYLPIKDQFHFLGNTFWLYLLDHQAAFFFMPFSLLHLVMMIIVVCIITIVFTFLHVSIALDSKNCGISVILLFILVIVTFMEYLFGSFILMLIYMMIGFIAYQLLKSAFGVRRQSK
;
A
#
# COMPACT_ATOMS: atom_id res chain seq x y z
N MET A 1 -7.50 -18.35 -21.99
CA MET A 1 -8.28 -17.23 -21.41
C MET A 1 -8.04 -16.06 -22.33
N ASP A 2 -8.99 -15.82 -23.23
CA ASP A 2 -8.80 -14.97 -24.40
C ASP A 2 -8.64 -13.50 -24.01
N ILE A 3 -7.92 -12.75 -24.86
CA ILE A 3 -7.63 -11.32 -24.65
C ILE A 3 -8.92 -10.51 -24.45
N ILE A 4 -9.99 -10.90 -25.14
CA ILE A 4 -11.33 -10.31 -25.02
C ILE A 4 -11.88 -10.48 -23.60
N GLN A 5 -11.78 -11.69 -23.05
CA GLN A 5 -12.25 -12.01 -21.69
C GLN A 5 -11.42 -11.29 -20.61
N LYS A 6 -10.12 -11.08 -20.83
CA LYS A 6 -9.28 -10.25 -19.94
C LYS A 6 -9.69 -8.77 -19.97
N GLY A 7 -10.04 -8.25 -21.16
CA GLY A 7 -10.50 -6.88 -21.35
C GLY A 7 -11.82 -6.59 -20.63
N GLU A 8 -12.76 -7.54 -20.63
CA GLU A 8 -14.02 -7.41 -19.89
C GLU A 8 -13.80 -7.36 -18.37
N ILE A 9 -12.96 -8.25 -17.83
CA ILE A 9 -12.62 -8.26 -16.39
C ILE A 9 -12.00 -6.92 -15.96
N MET A 10 -11.12 -6.35 -16.78
CA MET A 10 -10.50 -5.06 -16.49
C MET A 10 -11.51 -3.91 -16.46
N LYS A 11 -12.44 -3.87 -17.42
CA LYS A 11 -13.52 -2.87 -17.43
C LYS A 11 -14.41 -2.98 -16.20
N GLU A 12 -14.75 -4.19 -15.78
CA GLU A 12 -15.50 -4.43 -14.55
C GLU A 12 -14.75 -3.95 -13.31
N MET A 13 -13.44 -4.21 -13.22
CA MET A 13 -12.61 -3.76 -12.10
C MET A 13 -12.62 -2.24 -11.96
N PHE A 14 -12.43 -1.49 -13.05
CA PHE A 14 -12.47 -0.03 -13.01
C PHE A 14 -13.86 0.50 -12.65
N LYS A 15 -14.92 -0.11 -13.19
CA LYS A 15 -16.29 0.22 -12.82
C LYS A 15 -16.56 0.00 -11.33
N TYR A 16 -15.98 -1.04 -10.71
CA TYR A 16 -16.06 -1.21 -9.26
C TYR A 16 -15.40 -0.06 -8.52
N MET A 17 -14.16 0.28 -8.89
CA MET A 17 -13.42 1.34 -8.23
C MET A 17 -14.15 2.67 -8.32
N GLU A 18 -14.67 3.03 -9.48
CA GLU A 18 -15.43 4.27 -9.68
C GLU A 18 -16.67 4.34 -8.78
N ASN A 19 -17.45 3.26 -8.69
CA ASN A 19 -18.70 3.25 -7.92
C ASN A 19 -18.50 3.11 -6.41
N THR A 20 -17.41 2.49 -5.95
CA THR A 20 -17.20 2.20 -4.51
C THR A 20 -16.16 3.08 -3.85
N CYS A 21 -15.28 3.73 -4.62
CA CYS A 21 -14.11 4.42 -4.07
C CYS A 21 -14.20 5.94 -4.14
N ASP A 22 -15.11 6.54 -4.91
CA ASP A 22 -15.12 7.99 -5.19
C ASP A 22 -15.05 8.86 -3.92
N GLN A 23 -15.89 8.57 -2.93
CA GLN A 23 -15.84 9.26 -1.64
C GLN A 23 -14.51 9.06 -0.90
N SER A 24 -13.95 7.85 -0.94
CA SER A 24 -12.67 7.54 -0.27
C SER A 24 -11.47 8.16 -0.97
N VAL A 25 -11.48 8.27 -2.30
CA VAL A 25 -10.43 8.94 -3.09
C VAL A 25 -10.26 10.38 -2.61
N LYS A 26 -11.36 11.11 -2.42
CA LYS A 26 -11.31 12.49 -1.92
C LYS A 26 -10.61 12.58 -0.56
N HIS A 27 -10.94 11.69 0.38
CA HIS A 27 -10.33 11.66 1.71
C HIS A 27 -8.84 11.27 1.66
N LEU A 28 -8.47 10.31 0.80
CA LEU A 28 -7.08 9.91 0.58
C LEU A 28 -6.26 11.06 0.01
N CYS A 29 -6.75 11.76 -1.02
CA CYS A 29 -6.09 12.92 -1.60
C CYS A 29 -5.83 14.02 -0.56
N ILE A 30 -6.81 14.31 0.30
CA ILE A 30 -6.65 15.29 1.39
C ILE A 30 -5.51 14.88 2.33
N ILE A 31 -5.46 13.61 2.75
CA ILE A 31 -4.39 13.10 3.61
C ILE A 31 -3.02 13.23 2.94
N TYR A 32 -2.90 12.87 1.67
CA TYR A 32 -1.64 12.97 0.94
C TYR A 32 -1.13 14.41 0.84
N ILE A 33 -2.04 15.36 0.57
CA ILE A 33 -1.69 16.79 0.53
C ILE A 33 -1.28 17.30 1.91
N ILE A 34 -2.00 16.94 2.96
CA ILE A 34 -1.65 17.32 4.34
C ILE A 34 -0.28 16.76 4.72
N LEU A 35 -0.02 15.48 4.44
CA LEU A 35 1.28 14.86 4.71
C LEU A 35 2.41 15.57 3.96
N LEU A 36 2.22 15.86 2.67
CA LEU A 36 3.18 16.60 1.85
C LEU A 36 3.50 17.97 2.47
N ILE A 37 2.48 18.76 2.81
CA ILE A 37 2.67 20.11 3.38
C ILE A 37 3.37 20.01 4.73
N VAL A 38 2.90 19.16 5.64
CA VAL A 38 3.46 19.02 7.00
C VAL A 38 4.92 18.59 6.93
N GLN A 39 5.26 17.57 6.14
CA GLN A 39 6.65 17.12 6.02
C GLN A 39 7.56 18.17 5.36
N CYS A 40 7.09 18.85 4.32
CA CYS A 40 7.86 19.95 3.69
C CYS A 40 8.10 21.11 4.66
N THR A 41 7.06 21.55 5.40
CA THR A 41 7.21 22.63 6.38
C THR A 41 8.19 22.25 7.49
N LEU A 42 8.12 21.02 7.98
CA LEU A 42 9.05 20.52 9.00
C LEU A 42 10.50 20.48 8.50
N GLY A 43 10.72 19.97 7.29
CA GLY A 43 12.05 19.93 6.70
C GLY A 43 12.64 21.29 6.37
N LEU A 44 11.81 22.26 5.97
CA LEU A 44 12.25 23.63 5.74
C LEU A 44 12.53 24.41 7.04
N MET A 45 11.75 24.17 8.10
CA MET A 45 11.96 24.83 9.39
C MET A 45 13.13 24.24 10.17
N ASN A 46 13.37 22.94 10.03
CA ASN A 46 14.46 22.25 10.70
C ASN A 46 15.13 21.25 9.74
N PRO A 47 16.11 21.71 8.93
CA PRO A 47 16.77 20.88 7.93
C PRO A 47 17.59 19.71 8.53
N ASN A 48 17.93 19.79 9.82
CA ASN A 48 18.62 18.74 10.56
C ASN A 48 17.65 17.80 11.30
N SER A 49 16.36 17.81 10.95
CA SER A 49 15.38 16.90 11.55
C SER A 49 15.78 15.45 11.32
N ASP A 50 15.75 14.67 12.39
CA ASP A 50 16.03 13.23 12.35
C ASP A 50 15.06 12.51 11.40
N ALA A 51 15.57 11.54 10.64
CA ALA A 51 14.79 10.67 9.76
C ALA A 51 13.63 9.99 10.50
N LEU A 52 13.78 9.70 11.79
CA LEU A 52 12.72 9.14 12.64
C LEU A 52 11.44 9.99 12.64
N VAL A 53 11.55 11.32 12.54
CA VAL A 53 10.39 12.22 12.51
C VAL A 53 9.60 12.02 11.23
N TYR A 54 10.27 11.88 10.08
CA TYR A 54 9.64 11.60 8.80
C TYR A 54 8.99 10.22 8.79
N TYR A 55 9.67 9.19 9.32
CA TYR A 55 9.10 7.85 9.45
C TYR A 55 7.86 7.83 10.35
N PHE A 56 7.86 8.60 11.43
CA PHE A 56 6.70 8.73 12.31
C PHE A 56 5.50 9.39 11.61
N LEU A 57 5.72 10.47 10.84
CA LEU A 57 4.68 11.11 10.03
C LEU A 57 4.14 10.16 8.95
N MET A 58 5.02 9.37 8.32
CA MET A 58 4.62 8.34 7.37
C MET A 58 3.78 7.24 8.03
N ALA A 59 4.12 6.82 9.25
CA ALA A 59 3.32 5.86 10.01
C ALA A 59 1.92 6.40 10.34
N ILE A 60 1.80 7.68 10.71
CA ILE A 60 0.51 8.35 10.90
C ILE A 60 -0.30 8.34 9.61
N GLY A 61 0.32 8.72 8.48
CA GLY A 61 -0.30 8.67 7.17
C GLY A 61 -0.80 7.29 6.80
N PHE A 62 0.02 6.27 7.02
CA PHE A 62 -0.33 4.88 6.80
C PHE A 62 -1.53 4.42 7.65
N ILE A 63 -1.56 4.76 8.94
CA ILE A 63 -2.71 4.45 9.81
C ILE A 63 -3.98 5.15 9.32
N ALA A 64 -3.88 6.41 8.90
CA ALA A 64 -5.01 7.18 8.42
C ALA A 64 -5.59 6.59 7.11
N VAL A 65 -4.73 6.21 6.16
CA VAL A 65 -5.13 5.49 4.93
C VAL A 65 -5.84 4.18 5.27
N ASN A 66 -5.29 3.38 6.18
CA ASN A 66 -5.90 2.13 6.63
C ASN A 66 -7.30 2.34 7.24
N ARG A 67 -7.48 3.39 8.05
CA ARG A 67 -8.79 3.74 8.63
C ARG A 67 -9.82 4.07 7.56
N ILE A 68 -9.43 4.78 6.49
CA ILE A 68 -10.32 5.07 5.36
C ILE A 68 -10.76 3.77 4.67
N HIS A 69 -9.83 2.86 4.38
CA HIS A 69 -10.17 1.59 3.72
C HIS A 69 -11.16 0.75 4.56
N VAL A 70 -10.94 0.64 5.86
CA VAL A 70 -11.85 -0.06 6.78
C VAL A 70 -13.21 0.64 6.86
N HIS A 71 -13.23 1.97 7.01
CA HIS A 71 -14.49 2.73 7.06
C HIS A 71 -15.31 2.58 5.78
N ARG A 72 -14.67 2.66 4.61
CA ARG A 72 -15.30 2.45 3.30
C ARG A 72 -15.93 1.07 3.21
N LEU A 73 -15.16 0.01 3.50
CA LEU A 73 -15.68 -1.37 3.43
C LEU A 73 -16.83 -1.59 4.42
N ASN A 74 -16.75 -1.01 5.62
CA ASN A 74 -17.84 -1.06 6.59
C ASN A 74 -19.12 -0.38 6.07
N SER A 75 -19.01 0.79 5.42
CA SER A 75 -20.18 1.44 4.80
C SER A 75 -20.77 0.57 3.70
N LEU A 76 -19.93 0.05 2.79
CA LEU A 76 -20.38 -0.81 1.70
C LEU A 76 -21.11 -2.07 2.18
N ILE A 77 -20.71 -2.63 3.31
CA ILE A 77 -21.39 -3.78 3.93
C ILE A 77 -22.72 -3.35 4.55
N LYS A 78 -22.73 -2.26 5.34
CA LYS A 78 -23.93 -1.74 6.00
C LYS A 78 -25.01 -1.31 5.02
N ASP A 79 -24.63 -0.70 3.90
CA ASP A 79 -25.54 -0.25 2.85
C ASP A 79 -26.08 -1.41 2.00
N GLY A 80 -25.65 -2.65 2.31
CA GLY A 80 -25.95 -3.84 1.53
C GLY A 80 -25.37 -3.77 0.12
N ALA A 81 -24.47 -2.83 -0.17
CA ALA A 81 -23.87 -2.63 -1.48
C ALA A 81 -23.08 -3.89 -1.88
N ILE A 82 -22.40 -4.56 -0.94
CA ILE A 82 -21.77 -5.87 -1.21
C ILE A 82 -22.81 -6.91 -1.63
N ASN A 83 -24.01 -6.92 -1.03
CA ASN A 83 -25.08 -7.84 -1.43
C ASN A 83 -25.72 -7.46 -2.77
N ARG A 84 -25.80 -6.17 -3.10
CA ARG A 84 -26.27 -5.70 -4.41
C ARG A 84 -25.25 -5.96 -5.52
N ILE A 85 -23.97 -5.76 -5.23
CA ILE A 85 -22.83 -6.14 -6.09
C ILE A 85 -22.85 -7.65 -6.35
N ARG A 86 -23.26 -8.48 -5.37
CA ARG A 86 -23.48 -9.92 -5.56
C ARG A 86 -24.65 -10.27 -6.48
N LEU A 87 -25.60 -9.35 -6.72
CA LEU A 87 -26.77 -9.56 -7.60
C LEU A 87 -26.51 -9.14 -9.05
N ILE A 88 -25.48 -8.33 -9.30
CA ILE A 88 -25.04 -8.00 -10.65
C ILE A 88 -24.32 -9.25 -11.21
N PRO A 89 -24.61 -9.70 -12.45
CA PRO A 89 -23.99 -10.88 -13.06
C PRO A 89 -22.54 -10.57 -13.45
N MET A 90 -21.67 -10.41 -12.46
CA MET A 90 -20.28 -10.00 -12.61
C MET A 90 -19.34 -10.91 -11.82
N ASN A 91 -18.09 -10.97 -12.26
CA ASN A 91 -17.13 -11.97 -11.78
C ASN A 91 -16.58 -11.62 -10.39
N ARG A 92 -16.71 -12.54 -9.41
CA ARG A 92 -16.21 -12.36 -8.03
C ARG A 92 -14.71 -12.03 -7.95
N LYS A 93 -13.94 -12.45 -8.95
CA LYS A 93 -12.52 -12.14 -9.06
C LYS A 93 -12.27 -10.65 -9.36
N SER A 94 -13.14 -10.02 -10.15
CA SER A 94 -13.01 -8.60 -10.50
C SER A 94 -13.05 -7.71 -9.26
N PHE A 95 -13.98 -7.99 -8.32
CA PHE A 95 -14.06 -7.24 -7.06
C PHE A 95 -12.84 -7.43 -6.15
N LEU A 96 -12.34 -8.67 -6.01
CA LEU A 96 -11.10 -8.95 -5.27
C LEU A 96 -9.92 -8.17 -5.85
N HIS A 97 -9.75 -8.21 -7.17
CA HIS A 97 -8.63 -7.57 -7.83
C HIS A 97 -8.74 -6.04 -7.81
N SER A 98 -9.95 -5.48 -7.90
CA SER A 98 -10.15 -4.03 -7.74
C SER A 98 -9.77 -3.56 -6.34
N GLU A 99 -10.10 -4.33 -5.31
CA GLU A 99 -9.74 -4.01 -3.91
C GLU A 99 -8.23 -4.08 -3.67
N LEU A 100 -7.55 -5.10 -4.21
CA LEU A 100 -6.09 -5.19 -4.17
C LEU A 100 -5.43 -4.03 -4.92
N LEU A 101 -5.94 -3.67 -6.09
CA LEU A 101 -5.40 -2.58 -6.90
C LEU A 101 -5.60 -1.23 -6.20
N PHE A 102 -6.79 -0.98 -5.66
CA PHE A 102 -7.10 0.27 -4.96
C PHE A 102 -6.22 0.45 -3.70
N THR A 103 -6.12 -0.59 -2.87
CA THR A 103 -5.26 -0.56 -1.67
C THR A 103 -3.78 -0.41 -2.06
N GLY A 104 -3.33 -1.12 -3.11
CA GLY A 104 -1.95 -1.04 -3.58
C GLY A 104 -1.57 0.35 -4.10
N VAL A 105 -2.44 0.96 -4.92
CA VAL A 105 -2.25 2.34 -5.40
C VAL A 105 -2.24 3.33 -4.23
N SER A 106 -3.11 3.13 -3.23
CA SER A 106 -3.17 3.99 -2.05
C SER A 106 -1.89 3.95 -1.21
N TYR A 107 -1.22 2.79 -1.14
CA TYR A 107 0.08 2.68 -0.48
C TYR A 107 1.24 3.20 -1.35
N ALA A 108 1.19 2.96 -2.66
CA ALA A 108 2.18 3.52 -3.58
C ALA A 108 2.19 5.06 -3.53
N LEU A 109 1.02 5.69 -3.41
CA LEU A 109 0.91 7.14 -3.28
C LEU A 109 1.56 7.69 -2.00
N LEU A 110 1.57 6.95 -0.89
CA LEU A 110 2.33 7.34 0.30
C LEU A 110 3.83 7.43 -0.01
N ILE A 111 4.38 6.43 -0.71
CA ILE A 111 5.78 6.42 -1.13
C ILE A 111 6.06 7.60 -2.07
N VAL A 112 5.16 7.88 -3.02
CA VAL A 112 5.27 9.02 -3.93
C VAL A 112 5.28 10.35 -3.16
N VAL A 113 4.42 10.52 -2.15
CA VAL A 113 4.43 11.73 -1.30
C VAL A 113 5.79 11.93 -0.64
N GLN A 114 6.36 10.87 -0.05
CA GLN A 114 7.69 10.95 0.57
C GLN A 114 8.77 11.36 -0.45
N GLN A 115 8.76 10.79 -1.65
CA GLN A 115 9.71 11.15 -2.71
C GLN A 115 9.53 12.61 -3.19
N LEU A 116 8.29 13.08 -3.25
CA LEU A 116 8.00 14.49 -3.57
C LEU A 116 8.49 15.43 -2.47
N VAL A 117 8.35 15.08 -1.19
CA VAL A 117 8.89 15.86 -0.07
C VAL A 117 10.40 16.01 -0.22
N ILE A 118 11.12 14.92 -0.46
CA ILE A 118 12.58 14.95 -0.64
C ILE A 118 12.96 15.81 -1.85
N ALA A 119 12.22 15.70 -2.96
CA ALA A 119 12.43 16.54 -4.13
C ALA A 119 12.21 18.03 -3.84
N VAL A 120 11.19 18.38 -3.04
CA VAL A 120 10.92 19.77 -2.63
C VAL A 120 12.02 20.29 -1.70
N LEU A 121 12.47 19.50 -0.73
CA LEU A 121 13.55 19.88 0.19
C LEU A 121 14.91 20.03 -0.50
N TYR A 122 15.10 19.36 -1.64
CA TYR A 122 16.28 19.52 -2.48
C TYR A 122 16.34 20.88 -3.21
N LEU A 123 15.20 21.44 -3.61
CA LEU A 123 15.15 22.64 -4.47
C LEU A 123 15.90 23.87 -3.91
N PRO A 124 15.83 24.21 -2.61
CA PRO A 124 16.51 25.37 -2.05
C PRO A 124 18.03 25.25 -2.00
N ILE A 125 18.56 24.02 -1.96
CA ILE A 125 20.00 23.73 -1.81
C ILE A 125 20.63 23.24 -3.12
N LYS A 126 19.83 23.10 -4.19
CA LYS A 126 20.29 22.57 -5.48
C LYS A 126 21.52 23.31 -6.03
N ASP A 127 21.57 24.63 -5.82
CA ASP A 127 22.61 25.51 -6.35
C ASP A 127 23.89 25.51 -5.48
N GLN A 128 23.84 24.92 -4.28
CA GLN A 128 25.01 24.72 -3.40
C GLN A 128 25.85 23.51 -3.83
N PHE A 129 25.26 22.55 -4.55
CA PHE A 129 25.96 21.40 -5.09
C PHE A 129 26.50 21.73 -6.48
N HIS A 130 27.72 22.28 -6.54
CA HIS A 130 28.37 22.69 -7.79
C HIS A 130 28.83 21.53 -8.72
N PHE A 131 28.45 20.27 -8.47
CA PHE A 131 28.92 19.10 -9.23
C PHE A 131 27.85 18.47 -10.13
N LEU A 132 28.09 18.52 -11.45
CA LEU A 132 27.53 17.71 -12.56
C LEU A 132 26.33 16.80 -12.24
N GLY A 133 25.15 17.11 -12.83
CA GLY A 133 24.08 16.18 -13.27
C GLY A 133 23.37 15.27 -12.26
N ASN A 134 24.05 14.85 -11.18
CA ASN A 134 23.67 13.81 -10.23
C ASN A 134 23.53 14.37 -8.80
N THR A 135 23.51 15.70 -8.65
CA THR A 135 23.36 16.41 -7.37
C THR A 135 22.15 15.95 -6.56
N PHE A 136 21.04 15.63 -7.23
CA PHE A 136 19.84 15.09 -6.58
C PHE A 136 20.09 13.69 -5.99
N TRP A 137 20.80 12.82 -6.72
CA TRP A 137 21.15 11.49 -6.24
C TRP A 137 22.10 11.54 -5.03
N LEU A 138 23.04 12.49 -5.02
CA LEU A 138 23.93 12.71 -3.88
C LEU A 138 23.17 13.23 -2.66
N TYR A 139 22.23 14.16 -2.87
CA TYR A 139 21.35 14.62 -1.79
C TYR A 139 20.47 13.50 -1.22
N LEU A 140 19.94 12.63 -2.07
CA LEU A 140 19.19 11.44 -1.66
C LEU A 140 20.04 10.47 -0.83
N LEU A 141 21.33 10.32 -1.15
CA LEU A 141 22.26 9.48 -0.38
C LEU A 141 22.59 10.08 1.00
N ASP A 142 22.68 11.40 1.08
CA ASP A 142 23.01 12.13 2.30
C ASP A 142 21.79 12.24 3.24
N HIS A 143 20.57 12.33 2.69
CA HIS A 143 19.37 12.48 3.49
C HIS A 143 18.88 11.13 4.04
N GLN A 144 19.11 10.89 5.32
CA GLN A 144 18.75 9.64 6.02
C GLN A 144 17.27 9.22 5.86
N ALA A 145 16.36 10.17 5.68
CA ALA A 145 14.92 9.92 5.46
C ALA A 145 14.60 9.37 4.06
N ALA A 146 15.51 9.54 3.09
CA ALA A 146 15.39 8.99 1.74
C ALA A 146 15.88 7.54 1.65
N PHE A 147 16.78 7.14 2.55
CA PHE A 147 17.48 5.85 2.47
C PHE A 147 16.53 4.64 2.52
N PHE A 148 15.47 4.71 3.31
CA PHE A 148 14.49 3.62 3.41
C PHE A 148 13.61 3.46 2.17
N PHE A 149 13.36 4.54 1.44
CA PHE A 149 12.42 4.57 0.31
C PHE A 149 13.12 4.51 -1.05
N MET A 150 14.45 4.43 -1.06
CA MET A 150 15.24 4.39 -2.28
C MET A 150 15.90 3.02 -2.47
N PRO A 151 15.64 2.33 -3.59
CA PRO A 151 16.36 1.11 -3.91
C PRO A 151 17.74 1.45 -4.48
N PHE A 152 18.79 1.16 -3.71
CA PHE A 152 20.19 1.38 -4.12
C PHE A 152 20.73 0.32 -5.07
N SER A 153 20.03 -0.80 -5.25
CA SER A 153 20.36 -1.82 -6.23
C SER A 153 19.11 -2.45 -6.84
N LEU A 154 19.25 -3.09 -8.00
CA LEU A 154 18.16 -3.80 -8.66
C LEU A 154 17.55 -4.88 -7.74
N LEU A 155 18.38 -5.53 -6.92
CA LEU A 155 17.91 -6.49 -5.92
C LEU A 155 17.03 -5.81 -4.87
N HIS A 156 17.46 -4.66 -4.32
CA HIS A 156 16.66 -3.89 -3.36
C HIS A 156 15.34 -3.39 -3.97
N LEU A 157 15.34 -2.99 -5.25
CA LEU A 157 14.13 -2.58 -5.96
C LEU A 157 13.12 -3.74 -6.03
N VAL A 158 13.58 -4.92 -6.45
CA VAL A 158 12.74 -6.12 -6.54
C VAL A 158 12.20 -6.49 -5.16
N MET A 159 13.03 -6.44 -4.12
CA MET A 159 12.62 -6.70 -2.74
C MET A 159 11.56 -5.71 -2.25
N MET A 160 11.77 -4.41 -2.47
CA MET A 160 10.80 -3.37 -2.10
C MET A 160 9.46 -3.59 -2.77
N ILE A 161 9.44 -3.95 -4.06
CA ILE A 161 8.22 -4.27 -4.81
C ILE A 161 7.51 -5.49 -4.20
N ILE A 162 8.24 -6.56 -3.90
CA ILE A 162 7.68 -7.79 -3.29
C ILE A 162 7.05 -7.46 -1.94
N VAL A 163 7.76 -6.72 -1.08
CA VAL A 163 7.29 -6.33 0.25
C VAL A 163 6.03 -5.47 0.14
N VAL A 164 5.99 -4.47 -0.75
CA VAL A 164 4.80 -3.64 -0.99
C VAL A 164 3.61 -4.48 -1.49
N CYS A 165 3.85 -5.44 -2.38
CA CYS A 165 2.81 -6.37 -2.85
C CYS A 165 2.24 -7.20 -1.69
N ILE A 166 3.10 -7.74 -0.83
CA ILE A 166 2.68 -8.58 0.30
C ILE A 166 1.92 -7.75 1.34
N ILE A 167 2.44 -6.57 1.70
CA ILE A 167 1.75 -5.62 2.59
C ILE A 167 0.36 -5.32 2.04
N THR A 168 0.24 -5.03 0.74
CA THR A 168 -1.05 -4.77 0.09
C THR A 168 -2.02 -5.93 0.27
N ILE A 169 -1.58 -7.17 0.03
CA ILE A 169 -2.43 -8.37 0.18
C ILE A 169 -2.85 -8.57 1.64
N VAL A 170 -1.90 -8.48 2.58
CA VAL A 170 -2.14 -8.72 4.00
C VAL A 170 -3.09 -7.67 4.58
N PHE A 171 -2.89 -6.40 4.26
CA PHE A 171 -3.77 -5.34 4.75
C PHE A 171 -5.14 -5.37 4.09
N THR A 172 -5.23 -5.68 2.78
CA THR A 172 -6.53 -5.88 2.13
C THR A 172 -7.30 -7.02 2.80
N PHE A 173 -6.61 -8.10 3.19
CA PHE A 173 -7.21 -9.19 3.97
C PHE A 173 -7.64 -8.77 5.36
N LEU A 174 -6.83 -7.97 6.05
CA LEU A 174 -7.20 -7.39 7.34
C LEU A 174 -8.46 -6.52 7.23
N HIS A 175 -8.51 -5.60 6.26
CA HIS A 175 -9.64 -4.68 6.11
C HIS A 175 -10.93 -5.44 5.84
N VAL A 176 -10.89 -6.44 4.96
CA VAL A 176 -12.04 -7.30 4.64
C VAL A 176 -12.44 -8.15 5.84
N SER A 177 -11.48 -8.68 6.59
CA SER A 177 -11.75 -9.53 7.76
C SER A 177 -12.39 -8.76 8.89
N ILE A 178 -11.97 -7.51 9.11
CA ILE A 178 -12.58 -6.55 10.05
C ILE A 178 -13.99 -6.21 9.58
N ALA A 179 -14.15 -5.88 8.30
CA ALA A 179 -15.43 -5.38 7.79
C ALA A 179 -16.53 -6.44 7.77
N LEU A 180 -16.17 -7.70 7.50
CA LEU A 180 -17.10 -8.83 7.52
C LEU A 180 -17.34 -9.42 8.92
N ASP A 181 -16.76 -8.84 9.98
CA ASP A 181 -16.77 -9.35 11.36
C ASP A 181 -16.53 -10.87 11.42
N SER A 182 -15.56 -11.30 10.62
CA SER A 182 -15.36 -12.73 10.35
C SER A 182 -14.50 -13.36 11.43
N LYS A 183 -14.72 -14.66 11.70
CA LYS A 183 -13.79 -15.50 12.52
C LYS A 183 -12.33 -15.41 12.04
N ASN A 184 -12.09 -14.99 10.80
CA ASN A 184 -10.77 -14.83 10.20
C ASN A 184 -10.05 -13.54 10.64
N CYS A 185 -10.71 -12.63 11.39
CA CYS A 185 -10.08 -11.42 11.91
C CYS A 185 -8.86 -11.75 12.79
N GLY A 186 -8.98 -12.73 13.70
CA GLY A 186 -7.86 -13.19 14.52
C GLY A 186 -6.68 -13.71 13.69
N ILE A 187 -6.97 -14.46 12.63
CA ILE A 187 -5.94 -14.98 11.70
C ILE A 187 -5.24 -13.83 10.97
N SER A 188 -5.98 -12.81 10.52
CA SER A 188 -5.41 -11.65 9.84
C SER A 188 -4.47 -10.83 10.73
N VAL A 189 -4.80 -10.71 12.03
CA VAL A 189 -3.96 -10.01 13.01
C VAL A 189 -2.68 -10.81 13.30
N ILE A 190 -2.79 -12.13 13.47
CA ILE A 190 -1.62 -13.01 13.66
C ILE A 190 -0.70 -12.92 12.45
N LEU A 191 -1.26 -12.94 11.24
CA LEU A 191 -0.47 -12.87 10.01
C LEU A 191 0.25 -11.52 9.87
N LEU A 192 -0.38 -10.43 10.30
CA LEU A 192 0.26 -9.11 10.37
C LEU A 192 1.38 -9.08 11.41
N PHE A 193 1.19 -9.71 12.58
CA PHE A 193 2.24 -9.81 13.60
C PHE A 193 3.46 -10.59 13.08
N ILE A 194 3.23 -11.71 12.39
CA ILE A 194 4.30 -12.48 11.73
C ILE A 194 5.01 -11.62 10.67
N LEU A 195 4.25 -10.87 9.87
CA LEU A 195 4.83 -9.96 8.86
C LEU A 195 5.78 -8.95 9.51
N VAL A 196 5.39 -8.30 10.60
CA VAL A 196 6.23 -7.33 11.33
C VAL A 196 7.50 -7.99 11.85
N ILE A 197 7.42 -9.18 12.44
CA ILE A 197 8.60 -9.92 12.91
C ILE A 197 9.53 -10.22 11.74
N VAL A 198 8.99 -10.69 10.62
CA VAL A 198 9.80 -11.03 9.44
C VAL A 198 10.47 -9.78 8.86
N THR A 199 9.79 -8.64 8.82
CA THR A 199 10.39 -7.36 8.39
C THR A 199 11.50 -6.89 9.33
N PHE A 200 11.31 -7.06 10.65
CA PHE A 200 12.38 -6.74 11.60
C PHE A 200 13.58 -7.67 11.45
N MET A 201 13.35 -8.97 11.25
CA MET A 201 14.41 -9.95 11.01
C MET A 201 15.13 -9.71 9.67
N GLU A 202 14.41 -9.26 8.64
CA GLU A 202 15.01 -8.84 7.37
C GLU A 202 15.98 -7.68 7.56
N TYR A 203 15.57 -6.65 8.31
CA TYR A 203 16.44 -5.53 8.63
C TYR A 203 17.73 -5.95 9.35
N LEU A 204 17.65 -6.97 10.22
CA LEU A 204 18.80 -7.45 10.99
C LEU A 204 19.71 -8.43 10.23
N PHE A 205 19.14 -9.33 9.45
CA PHE A 205 19.86 -10.50 8.91
C PHE A 205 19.98 -10.52 7.38
N GLY A 206 19.21 -9.71 6.65
CA GLY A 206 19.37 -9.49 5.20
C GLY A 206 19.48 -10.76 4.36
N SER A 207 18.67 -11.80 4.63
CA SER A 207 18.88 -13.12 4.03
C SER A 207 17.83 -13.50 2.98
N PHE A 208 18.26 -14.28 1.98
CA PHE A 208 17.37 -14.87 0.96
C PHE A 208 16.27 -15.76 1.55
N ILE A 209 16.52 -16.38 2.71
CA ILE A 209 15.54 -17.22 3.42
C ILE A 209 14.33 -16.38 3.87
N LEU A 210 14.56 -15.17 4.35
CA LEU A 210 13.49 -14.24 4.76
C LEU A 210 12.61 -13.85 3.56
N MET A 211 13.18 -13.70 2.36
CA MET A 211 12.42 -13.46 1.13
C MET A 211 11.44 -14.60 0.82
N LEU A 212 11.85 -15.86 0.99
CA LEU A 212 10.96 -17.00 0.79
C LEU A 212 9.81 -17.01 1.79
N ILE A 213 10.09 -16.63 3.05
CA ILE A 213 9.07 -16.51 4.10
C ILE A 213 8.05 -15.43 3.74
N TYR A 214 8.48 -14.27 3.24
CA TYR A 214 7.60 -13.22 2.73
C TYR A 214 6.66 -13.73 1.64
N MET A 215 7.19 -14.43 0.64
CA MET A 215 6.40 -14.99 -0.45
C MET A 215 5.37 -16.02 0.06
N MET A 216 5.74 -16.84 1.05
CA MET A 216 4.81 -17.78 1.70
C MET A 216 3.68 -17.04 2.43
N ILE A 217 4.01 -16.00 3.20
CA ILE A 217 3.01 -15.17 3.90
C ILE A 217 2.04 -14.56 2.90
N GLY A 218 2.56 -13.95 1.82
CA GLY A 218 1.75 -13.37 0.76
C GLY A 218 0.83 -14.39 0.09
N PHE A 219 1.33 -15.60 -0.19
CA PHE A 219 0.53 -16.67 -0.77
C PHE A 219 -0.60 -17.13 0.17
N ILE A 220 -0.29 -17.36 1.45
CA ILE A 220 -1.30 -17.75 2.45
C ILE A 220 -2.37 -16.66 2.58
N ALA A 221 -1.95 -15.40 2.72
CA ALA A 221 -2.85 -14.25 2.80
C ALA A 221 -3.76 -14.15 1.58
N TYR A 222 -3.21 -14.34 0.38
CA TYR A 222 -3.99 -14.29 -0.86
C TYR A 222 -5.02 -15.43 -0.94
N GLN A 223 -4.67 -16.65 -0.53
CA GLN A 223 -5.63 -17.77 -0.50
C GLN A 223 -6.75 -17.54 0.51
N LEU A 224 -6.43 -17.01 1.69
CA LEU A 224 -7.41 -16.66 2.71
C LEU A 224 -8.32 -15.52 2.24
N LEU A 225 -7.75 -14.50 1.60
CA LEU A 225 -8.49 -13.39 1.00
C LEU A 225 -9.46 -13.88 -0.08
N LYS A 226 -8.98 -14.74 -0.98
CA LYS A 226 -9.79 -15.38 -2.02
C LYS A 226 -10.93 -16.20 -1.42
N SER A 227 -10.69 -16.87 -0.29
CA SER A 227 -11.73 -17.61 0.44
C SER A 227 -12.74 -16.67 1.10
N ALA A 228 -12.31 -15.55 1.67
CA ALA A 228 -13.17 -14.56 2.32
C ALA A 228 -14.16 -13.91 1.34
N PHE A 229 -13.73 -13.69 0.08
CA PHE A 229 -14.61 -13.23 -1.00
C PHE A 229 -15.44 -14.35 -1.66
N GLY A 230 -15.35 -15.60 -1.19
CA GLY A 230 -16.13 -16.72 -1.71
C GLY A 230 -15.75 -17.13 -3.15
N VAL A 231 -14.48 -17.00 -3.54
CA VAL A 231 -13.96 -17.40 -4.86
C VAL A 231 -13.58 -18.90 -4.89
N ARG A 232 -14.14 -19.71 -3.98
CA ARG A 232 -14.08 -21.17 -4.10
C ARG A 232 -15.17 -21.64 -5.05
N ARG A 233 -14.71 -22.30 -6.13
CA ARG A 233 -15.43 -23.01 -7.20
C ARG A 233 -16.93 -23.17 -6.92
N GLN A 234 -17.76 -22.58 -7.77
CA GLN A 234 -18.94 -23.33 -8.21
C GLN A 234 -18.37 -24.57 -8.92
N SER A 235 -18.40 -25.69 -8.21
CA SER A 235 -18.43 -27.00 -8.85
C SER A 235 -19.58 -26.95 -9.85
N LYS A 236 -19.24 -27.03 -11.13
CA LYS A 236 -20.05 -27.87 -12.01
C LYS A 236 -19.75 -29.32 -11.65
#